data_AF-A0A0V0VVN4-F1
#
_entry.id   AF-A0A0V0VVN4-F1
#
_cell.length_a   1.000
_cell.length_b   1.000
_cell.length_c   1.000
_cell.angle_alpha   90.00
_cell.angle_beta   90.00
_cell.angle_gamma   90.00
#
_symmetry.space_group_name_H-M   'P 1'
#
loop_
_entity.id
_entity.type
_entity.pdbx_description
1 polymer ?
#
loop_
_entity_poly.entity_id
_entity_poly.type
_entity_poly.pdbx_seq_one_letter_code
_entity_poly.pdbx_strand_id
1 'polypeptide(L)'
;MKLPYTMCDVDVEPAGLLKSWASKSFQMFTKIMNCKNYPESQEKEKFNLNCQNLIKNNCRTMVNGLGRNLLDDSAQLCCRCLIRMSPPVFIPFITVLEFLTFAYYAFPYGTLNFDKKILTQTAFTYRPDKRTQIWRFIFYILVHARWVHLLFNCIVQLLVGLPLEIVHGRKAVAIVYMAGVLAGSLAMSIYDSEVCLVGASGGVYALMAAHISNLFLNFSCLECRTLRIFSIILVALTDIGFSIWNRFHSSNFVDFPSSYVAHLAGSVAGFVVGLIVLKNFGQHFDDQFIWWVSLSLCVASMLTAIIWNIFFY
;
A
#
# COMPACT_ATOMS: atom_id res chain seq x y z
N MET A 1 5.83 -57.23 12.53
CA MET A 1 6.88 -56.32 11.99
C MET A 1 6.66 -56.22 10.48
N LYS A 2 6.69 -54.99 9.94
CA LYS A 2 6.44 -54.51 8.55
C LYS A 2 5.10 -53.77 8.35
N LEU A 3 5.22 -52.44 8.30
CA LEU A 3 4.30 -51.50 7.64
C LEU A 3 4.55 -51.51 6.12
N PRO A 4 3.55 -51.20 5.29
CA PRO A 4 3.76 -50.55 4.01
C PRO A 4 3.10 -49.16 4.01
N TYR A 5 3.90 -48.11 3.83
CA TYR A 5 3.42 -46.80 3.37
C TYR A 5 3.72 -46.70 1.87
N THR A 6 2.69 -46.49 1.06
CA THR A 6 2.80 -46.01 -0.33
C THR A 6 2.54 -44.51 -0.34
N MET A 7 3.55 -43.73 -0.73
CA MET A 7 3.42 -42.33 -1.15
C MET A 7 2.57 -42.27 -2.43
N CYS A 8 1.57 -41.40 -2.47
CA CYS A 8 1.00 -40.91 -3.72
C CYS A 8 1.65 -39.57 -4.06
N ASP A 9 2.50 -39.59 -5.08
CA ASP A 9 2.92 -38.38 -5.80
C ASP A 9 1.70 -37.76 -6.47
N VAL A 10 1.50 -36.47 -6.28
CA VAL A 10 0.58 -35.66 -7.09
C VAL A 10 1.38 -34.48 -7.63
N ASP A 11 1.81 -34.61 -8.88
CA ASP A 11 2.32 -33.51 -9.68
C ASP A 11 1.21 -32.48 -9.87
N VAL A 12 1.35 -31.30 -9.28
CA VAL A 12 0.46 -30.16 -9.52
C VAL A 12 1.23 -29.08 -10.26
N GLU A 13 0.87 -28.88 -11.53
CA GLU A 13 1.47 -27.91 -12.43
C GLU A 13 1.18 -26.45 -11.95
N PRO A 14 2.19 -25.62 -11.64
CA PRO A 14 2.02 -24.32 -10.97
C PRO A 14 1.16 -23.31 -11.75
N ALA A 15 1.13 -23.41 -13.08
CA ALA A 15 0.40 -22.51 -13.96
C ALA A 15 -1.14 -22.68 -13.86
N GLY A 16 -1.62 -23.89 -13.54
CA GLY A 16 -3.05 -24.17 -13.37
C GLY A 16 -3.62 -23.58 -12.08
N LEU A 17 -2.84 -23.58 -11.01
CA LEU A 17 -3.21 -23.00 -9.72
C LEU A 17 -3.36 -21.48 -9.78
N LEU A 18 -2.44 -20.79 -10.46
CA LEU A 18 -2.50 -19.34 -10.64
C LEU A 18 -3.70 -18.89 -11.50
N LYS A 19 -4.01 -19.60 -12.59
CA LYS A 19 -5.21 -19.33 -13.42
C LYS A 19 -6.50 -19.58 -12.65
N SER A 20 -6.57 -20.68 -11.89
CA SER A 20 -7.71 -21.03 -11.04
C SER A 20 -7.93 -20.00 -9.92
N TRP A 21 -6.84 -19.53 -9.30
CA TRP A 21 -6.88 -18.53 -8.23
C TRP A 21 -7.29 -17.15 -8.73
N ALA A 22 -6.73 -16.69 -9.86
CA ALA A 22 -7.11 -15.42 -10.49
C ALA A 22 -8.58 -15.43 -10.96
N SER A 23 -9.02 -16.53 -11.56
CA SER A 23 -10.42 -16.71 -12.00
C SER A 23 -11.41 -16.71 -10.83
N LYS A 24 -11.13 -17.45 -9.75
CA LYS A 24 -12.00 -17.50 -8.57
C LYS A 24 -12.02 -16.20 -7.79
N SER A 25 -10.87 -15.52 -7.68
CA SER A 25 -10.77 -14.21 -7.04
C SER A 25 -11.52 -13.14 -7.83
N PHE A 26 -11.43 -13.17 -9.17
CA PHE A 26 -12.17 -12.27 -10.05
C PHE A 26 -13.68 -12.58 -10.05
N GLN A 27 -14.09 -13.85 -10.00
CA GLN A 27 -15.51 -14.25 -9.84
C GLN A 27 -16.08 -13.86 -8.48
N MET A 28 -15.28 -13.95 -7.42
CA MET A 28 -15.67 -13.48 -6.09
C MET A 28 -15.80 -11.96 -6.07
N PHE A 29 -14.85 -11.23 -6.67
CA PHE A 29 -14.89 -9.78 -6.80
C PHE A 29 -16.09 -9.29 -7.62
N THR A 30 -16.41 -9.93 -8.75
CA THR A 30 -17.58 -9.59 -9.59
C THR A 30 -18.91 -9.92 -8.92
N LYS A 31 -19.01 -11.02 -8.18
CA LYS A 31 -20.20 -11.33 -7.36
C LYS A 31 -20.41 -10.32 -6.21
N ILE A 32 -19.33 -9.85 -5.59
CA ILE A 32 -19.37 -8.79 -4.57
C ILE A 32 -19.80 -7.44 -5.19
N MET A 33 -19.28 -7.12 -6.38
CA MET A 33 -19.60 -5.86 -7.09
C MET A 33 -21.03 -5.80 -7.63
N ASN A 34 -21.65 -6.94 -7.99
CA ASN A 34 -23.03 -7.01 -8.49
C ASN A 34 -24.12 -6.90 -7.41
N CYS A 35 -23.77 -6.75 -6.13
CA CYS A 35 -24.73 -6.65 -5.02
C CYS A 35 -25.33 -5.24 -4.82
N LYS A 36 -25.30 -4.36 -5.83
CA LYS A 36 -25.62 -2.93 -5.69
C LYS A 36 -27.07 -2.50 -5.99
N ASN A 37 -27.97 -3.44 -6.33
CA ASN A 37 -29.32 -3.11 -6.80
C ASN A 37 -30.43 -3.76 -5.96
N TYR A 38 -30.53 -3.58 -4.63
CA TYR A 38 -31.78 -3.97 -3.92
C TYR A 38 -32.13 -3.04 -2.74
N PRO A 39 -33.44 -2.79 -2.49
CA PRO A 39 -33.91 -1.72 -1.62
C PRO A 39 -33.79 -2.04 -0.12
N GLU A 40 -33.61 -0.98 0.67
CA GLU A 40 -33.32 -0.99 2.09
C GLU A 40 -34.53 -1.36 2.95
N SER A 41 -34.37 -2.35 3.85
CA SER A 41 -34.56 -2.19 5.31
C SER A 41 -34.75 -3.51 6.06
N GLN A 42 -35.22 -4.59 5.43
CA GLN A 42 -35.41 -5.91 6.10
C GLN A 42 -34.62 -7.07 5.46
N GLU A 43 -34.23 -6.98 4.19
CA GLU A 43 -33.41 -8.01 3.55
C GLU A 43 -31.91 -7.91 3.87
N LYS A 44 -31.46 -6.80 4.46
CA LYS A 44 -30.04 -6.59 4.82
C LYS A 44 -29.55 -7.61 5.86
N GLU A 45 -30.43 -8.04 6.75
CA GLU A 45 -30.13 -9.04 7.78
C GLU A 45 -30.11 -10.46 7.21
N LYS A 46 -31.08 -10.80 6.34
CA LYS A 46 -31.08 -12.05 5.57
C LYS A 46 -29.91 -12.15 4.57
N PHE A 47 -29.53 -11.04 3.95
CA PHE A 47 -28.38 -10.94 3.05
C PHE A 47 -27.06 -11.08 3.81
N ASN A 48 -26.92 -10.42 4.96
CA ASN A 48 -25.78 -10.63 5.86
C ASN A 48 -25.68 -12.10 6.27
N LEU A 49 -26.79 -12.75 6.60
CA LEU A 49 -26.82 -14.17 6.95
C LEU A 49 -26.43 -15.06 5.76
N ASN A 50 -26.89 -14.75 4.55
CA ASN A 50 -26.55 -15.52 3.34
C ASN A 50 -25.10 -15.31 2.89
N CYS A 51 -24.57 -14.09 2.95
CA CYS A 51 -23.15 -13.81 2.71
C CYS A 51 -22.26 -14.44 3.78
N GLN A 52 -22.68 -14.40 5.06
CA GLN A 52 -22.02 -15.12 6.15
C GLN A 52 -22.01 -16.61 5.87
N ASN A 53 -23.12 -17.20 5.42
CA ASN A 53 -23.18 -18.63 5.08
C ASN A 53 -22.33 -18.99 3.86
N LEU A 54 -22.29 -18.14 2.82
CA LEU A 54 -21.49 -18.36 1.62
C LEU A 54 -19.98 -18.26 1.90
N ILE A 55 -19.56 -17.25 2.69
CA ILE A 55 -18.18 -17.07 3.15
C ILE A 55 -17.81 -18.18 4.11
N LYS A 56 -18.67 -18.51 5.09
CA LYS A 56 -18.47 -19.61 6.04
C LYS A 56 -18.31 -20.93 5.31
N ASN A 57 -19.13 -21.21 4.29
CA ASN A 57 -19.02 -22.46 3.52
C ASN A 57 -17.77 -22.51 2.64
N ASN A 58 -17.39 -21.41 1.99
CA ASN A 58 -16.17 -21.37 1.16
C ASN A 58 -14.88 -21.37 2.01
N CYS A 59 -14.82 -20.59 3.09
CA CYS A 59 -13.72 -20.62 4.05
C CYS A 59 -13.65 -21.99 4.77
N ARG A 60 -14.78 -22.58 5.19
CA ARG A 60 -14.82 -23.93 5.76
C ARG A 60 -14.32 -24.98 4.79
N THR A 61 -14.61 -24.86 3.49
CA THR A 61 -14.08 -25.78 2.47
C THR A 61 -12.57 -25.62 2.29
N MET A 62 -12.03 -24.42 2.47
CA MET A 62 -10.59 -24.12 2.38
C MET A 62 -9.83 -24.50 3.67
N VAL A 63 -10.47 -24.41 4.82
CA VAL A 63 -9.92 -24.66 6.17
C VAL A 63 -10.07 -26.11 6.62
N ASN A 64 -11.04 -26.87 6.08
CA ASN A 64 -11.23 -28.29 6.40
C ASN A 64 -10.02 -29.20 6.04
N GLY A 65 -8.97 -28.67 5.40
CA GLY A 65 -7.68 -29.34 5.23
C GLY A 65 -6.73 -29.27 6.44
N LEU A 66 -6.97 -28.38 7.42
CA LEU A 66 -6.07 -28.16 8.56
C LEU A 66 -6.87 -27.88 9.85
N GLY A 67 -7.02 -28.91 10.70
CA GLY A 67 -7.23 -28.79 12.15
C GLY A 67 -8.56 -28.17 12.64
N ARG A 68 -9.51 -29.02 13.04
CA ARG A 68 -10.91 -28.66 13.33
C ARG A 68 -11.20 -27.98 14.69
N ASN A 69 -10.23 -27.78 15.59
CA ASN A 69 -10.53 -27.46 17.01
C ASN A 69 -9.92 -26.15 17.55
N LEU A 70 -9.38 -25.26 16.71
CA LEU A 70 -8.73 -24.00 17.15
C LEU A 70 -9.37 -22.71 16.58
N LEU A 71 -10.44 -22.82 15.79
CA LEU A 71 -10.80 -21.78 14.81
C LEU A 71 -12.14 -21.06 15.03
N ASP A 72 -12.90 -21.36 16.09
CA ASP A 72 -14.28 -20.86 16.16
C ASP A 72 -14.39 -19.36 16.50
N ASP A 73 -13.51 -18.83 17.36
CA ASP A 73 -13.53 -17.41 17.75
C ASP A 73 -12.81 -16.49 16.74
N SER A 74 -11.66 -16.92 16.22
CA SER A 74 -10.88 -16.17 15.22
C SER A 74 -11.56 -16.15 13.85
N ALA A 75 -12.27 -17.22 13.46
CA ALA A 75 -13.07 -17.22 12.24
C ALA A 75 -14.32 -16.32 12.34
N GLN A 76 -14.99 -16.26 13.50
CA GLN A 76 -16.11 -15.34 13.71
C GLN A 76 -15.69 -13.87 13.68
N LEU A 77 -14.54 -13.55 14.27
CA LEU A 77 -13.96 -12.21 14.22
C LEU A 77 -13.59 -11.80 12.78
N CYS A 78 -12.93 -12.70 12.04
CA CYS A 78 -12.61 -12.50 10.62
C CYS A 78 -13.87 -12.29 9.75
N CYS A 79 -14.95 -13.02 10.04
CA CYS A 79 -16.23 -12.89 9.34
C CYS A 79 -16.94 -11.55 9.64
N ARG A 80 -16.83 -11.00 10.87
CA ARG A 80 -17.32 -9.65 11.18
C ARG A 80 -16.53 -8.55 10.45
N CYS A 81 -15.23 -8.75 10.22
CA CYS A 81 -14.38 -7.81 9.48
C CYS A 81 -14.72 -7.74 7.99
N LEU A 82 -15.10 -8.86 7.38
CA LEU A 82 -15.52 -8.93 5.97
C LEU A 82 -16.83 -8.17 5.69
N ILE A 83 -17.69 -7.98 6.69
CA ILE A 83 -19.00 -7.29 6.55
C ILE A 83 -18.84 -5.76 6.47
N ARG A 84 -17.69 -5.20 6.86
CA ARG A 84 -17.46 -3.75 6.97
C ARG A 84 -16.46 -3.22 5.94
N MET A 85 -16.47 -3.79 4.74
CA MET A 85 -15.63 -3.35 3.62
C MET A 85 -16.12 -1.98 3.12
N SER A 86 -15.21 -1.00 3.12
CA SER A 86 -15.51 0.32 2.54
C SER A 86 -15.22 0.29 1.04
N PRO A 87 -16.07 0.86 0.17
CA PRO A 87 -15.73 1.00 -1.24
C PRO A 87 -14.44 1.83 -1.34
N PRO A 88 -13.43 1.37 -2.09
CA PRO A 88 -12.18 2.11 -2.24
C PRO A 88 -12.44 3.35 -3.10
N VAL A 89 -11.97 4.49 -2.63
CA VAL A 89 -12.12 5.80 -3.27
C VAL A 89 -10.78 6.53 -3.35
N PHE A 90 -9.99 6.52 -2.28
CA PHE A 90 -8.76 7.30 -2.19
C PHE A 90 -7.68 6.82 -3.16
N ILE A 91 -7.38 5.52 -3.17
CA ILE A 91 -6.33 4.95 -4.04
C ILE A 91 -6.68 5.12 -5.53
N PRO A 92 -7.89 4.78 -6.01
CA PRO A 92 -8.28 5.08 -7.39
C PRO A 92 -8.22 6.58 -7.71
N PHE A 93 -8.67 7.44 -6.79
CA PHE A 93 -8.68 8.88 -6.99
C PHE A 93 -7.26 9.44 -7.20
N ILE A 94 -6.31 9.10 -6.31
CA ILE A 94 -4.96 9.62 -6.43
C ILE A 94 -4.25 9.06 -7.67
N THR A 95 -4.46 7.79 -8.02
CA THR A 95 -3.95 7.21 -9.27
C THR A 95 -4.48 7.96 -10.51
N VAL A 96 -5.77 8.29 -10.55
CA VAL A 96 -6.34 9.07 -11.67
C VAL A 96 -5.70 10.47 -11.73
N LEU A 97 -5.49 11.13 -10.59
CA LEU A 97 -4.82 12.44 -10.55
C LEU A 97 -3.37 12.37 -11.05
N GLU A 98 -2.62 11.31 -10.72
CA GLU A 98 -1.26 11.08 -11.21
C GLU A 98 -1.24 10.96 -12.74
N PHE A 99 -2.15 10.16 -13.32
CA PHE A 99 -2.27 10.02 -14.78
C PHE A 99 -2.69 11.33 -15.47
N LEU A 100 -3.68 12.04 -14.93
CA LEU A 100 -4.14 13.32 -15.49
C LEU A 100 -3.04 14.37 -15.46
N THR A 101 -2.31 14.47 -14.35
CA THR A 101 -1.21 15.43 -14.20
C THR A 101 -0.06 15.07 -15.14
N PHE A 102 0.29 13.78 -15.25
CA PHE A 102 1.31 13.33 -16.18
C PHE A 102 0.93 13.62 -17.64
N ALA A 103 -0.32 13.34 -18.05
CA ALA A 103 -0.82 13.62 -19.39
C ALA A 103 -0.83 15.13 -19.69
N TYR A 104 -1.23 15.96 -18.71
CA TYR A 104 -1.22 17.42 -18.82
C TYR A 104 0.18 17.97 -19.12
N TYR A 105 1.22 17.47 -18.43
CA TYR A 105 2.59 17.87 -18.73
C TYR A 105 3.14 17.18 -20.00
N ALA A 106 2.73 15.96 -20.34
CA ALA A 106 3.23 15.27 -21.53
C ALA A 106 2.78 15.95 -22.84
N PHE A 107 1.55 16.47 -22.88
CA PHE A 107 0.93 16.97 -24.11
C PHE A 107 1.67 18.15 -24.75
N PRO A 108 2.04 19.24 -24.03
CA PRO A 108 2.75 20.37 -24.63
C PRO A 108 4.18 20.06 -25.06
N TYR A 109 4.87 19.16 -24.36
CA TYR A 109 6.27 18.82 -24.66
C TYR A 109 6.42 17.66 -25.66
N GLY A 110 5.34 16.92 -25.98
CA GLY A 110 5.37 15.80 -26.92
C GLY A 110 6.27 14.63 -26.49
N THR A 111 6.58 14.51 -25.19
CA THR A 111 7.46 13.47 -24.64
C THR A 111 6.84 12.81 -23.41
N LEU A 112 7.13 11.52 -23.25
CA LEU A 112 6.79 10.71 -22.08
C LEU A 112 7.98 10.50 -21.14
N ASN A 113 9.12 11.10 -21.44
CA ASN A 113 10.33 11.09 -20.63
C ASN A 113 10.79 12.54 -20.47
N PHE A 114 10.59 13.09 -19.29
CA PHE A 114 10.90 14.48 -18.99
C PHE A 114 12.35 14.63 -18.50
N ASP A 115 13.01 15.68 -18.96
CA ASP A 115 14.30 16.08 -18.43
C ASP A 115 14.15 16.89 -17.13
N LYS A 116 15.28 17.17 -16.49
CA LYS A 116 15.32 17.98 -15.26
C LYS A 116 14.77 19.39 -15.45
N LYS A 117 14.96 19.97 -16.63
CA LYS A 117 14.51 21.33 -16.92
C LYS A 117 12.98 21.43 -16.93
N ILE A 118 12.31 20.48 -17.58
CA ILE A 118 10.85 20.40 -17.62
C ILE A 118 10.29 20.13 -16.22
N LEU A 119 10.85 19.16 -15.50
CA LEU A 119 10.35 18.77 -14.18
C LEU A 119 10.50 19.88 -13.13
N THR A 120 11.58 20.65 -13.18
CA THR A 120 11.80 21.78 -12.26
C THR A 120 10.92 23.00 -12.57
N GLN A 121 10.34 23.08 -13.76
CA GLN A 121 9.39 24.13 -14.14
C GLN A 121 7.96 23.86 -13.64
N THR A 122 7.64 22.63 -13.22
CA THR A 122 6.29 22.32 -12.73
C THR A 122 5.97 23.03 -11.41
N ALA A 123 4.69 23.29 -11.18
CA ALA A 123 4.21 23.90 -9.94
C ALA A 123 4.33 22.97 -8.72
N PHE A 124 4.47 21.65 -8.94
CA PHE A 124 4.30 20.63 -7.92
C PHE A 124 5.60 19.93 -7.51
N THR A 125 6.61 19.86 -8.38
CA THR A 125 7.92 19.28 -8.06
C THR A 125 8.48 19.90 -6.78
N TYR A 126 8.93 19.05 -5.86
CA TYR A 126 9.66 19.52 -4.68
C TYR A 126 11.01 20.09 -5.10
N ARG A 127 11.26 21.32 -4.66
CA ARG A 127 12.41 22.13 -5.03
C ARG A 127 13.07 22.71 -3.78
N PRO A 128 14.34 22.40 -3.52
CA PRO A 128 15.01 22.92 -2.34
C PRO A 128 15.19 24.43 -2.32
N ASP A 129 15.19 25.09 -3.48
CA ASP A 129 15.25 26.55 -3.59
C ASP A 129 13.89 27.24 -3.37
N LYS A 130 12.81 26.48 -3.16
CA LYS A 130 11.43 26.98 -3.00
C LYS A 130 10.72 26.37 -1.79
N ARG A 131 11.41 26.16 -0.67
CA ARG A 131 10.82 25.51 0.53
C ARG A 131 9.65 26.27 1.15
N THR A 132 9.59 27.59 0.97
CA THR A 132 8.44 28.41 1.39
C THR A 132 7.14 28.06 0.65
N GLN A 133 7.24 27.40 -0.51
CA GLN A 133 6.09 26.89 -1.27
C GLN A 133 5.66 25.53 -0.70
N ILE A 134 5.05 25.56 0.50
CA ILE A 134 4.75 24.37 1.32
C ILE A 134 3.99 23.26 0.59
N TRP A 135 3.17 23.61 -0.41
CA TRP A 135 2.42 22.65 -1.20
C TRP A 135 3.32 21.71 -1.99
N ARG A 136 4.57 22.09 -2.28
CA ARG A 136 5.57 21.25 -2.95
C ARG A 136 6.04 20.07 -2.11
N PHE A 137 5.89 20.11 -0.78
CA PHE A 137 6.13 18.95 0.09
C PHE A 137 5.05 17.87 -0.05
N ILE A 138 3.91 18.23 -0.67
CA ILE A 138 2.77 17.33 -0.82
C ILE A 138 2.56 16.96 -2.29
N PHE A 139 2.40 17.94 -3.18
CA PHE A 139 1.95 17.69 -4.55
C PHE A 139 3.02 17.10 -5.47
N TYR A 140 4.27 16.97 -5.01
CA TYR A 140 5.33 16.31 -5.80
C TYR A 140 4.95 14.88 -6.22
N ILE A 141 4.03 14.24 -5.50
CA ILE A 141 3.45 12.93 -5.82
C ILE A 141 2.76 12.88 -7.18
N LEU A 142 2.25 14.01 -7.67
CA LEU A 142 1.50 14.07 -8.93
C LEU A 142 2.40 14.18 -10.15
N VAL A 143 3.69 14.47 -9.96
CA VAL A 143 4.67 14.65 -11.04
C VAL A 143 5.57 13.42 -11.10
N HIS A 144 5.77 12.87 -12.29
CA HIS A 144 6.64 11.72 -12.50
C HIS A 144 7.61 11.99 -13.65
N ALA A 145 8.85 11.54 -13.52
CA ALA A 145 9.89 11.82 -14.51
C ALA A 145 9.68 11.10 -15.85
N ARG A 146 9.13 9.88 -15.83
CA ARG A 146 8.97 9.02 -17.00
C ARG A 146 7.70 8.20 -16.88
N TRP A 147 7.14 7.78 -18.01
CA TRP A 147 5.93 6.95 -18.03
C TRP A 147 6.11 5.61 -17.30
N VAL A 148 7.30 4.98 -17.39
CA VAL A 148 7.61 3.74 -16.67
C VAL A 148 7.59 3.97 -15.16
N HIS A 149 8.13 5.12 -14.70
CA HIS A 149 8.13 5.49 -13.29
C HIS A 149 6.71 5.72 -12.76
N LEU A 150 5.86 6.41 -13.53
CA LEU A 150 4.43 6.53 -13.22
C LEU A 150 3.75 5.16 -13.16
N LEU A 151 3.91 4.34 -14.21
CA LEU A 151 3.24 3.06 -14.33
C LEU A 151 3.59 2.12 -13.18
N PHE A 152 4.88 2.05 -12.81
CA PHE A 152 5.33 1.24 -11.67
C PHE A 152 4.70 1.70 -10.36
N ASN A 153 4.71 3.01 -10.07
CA ASN A 153 4.06 3.57 -8.88
C ASN A 153 2.57 3.22 -8.85
N CYS A 154 1.84 3.46 -9.94
CA CYS A 154 0.40 3.17 -10.00
C CYS A 154 0.09 1.68 -9.84
N ILE A 155 0.88 0.79 -10.46
CA ILE A 155 0.69 -0.67 -10.33
C ILE A 155 0.88 -1.08 -8.87
N VAL A 156 2.00 -0.71 -8.25
CA VAL A 156 2.26 -1.08 -6.85
C VAL A 156 1.21 -0.46 -5.94
N GLN A 157 0.92 0.82 -6.10
CA GLN A 157 -0.10 1.57 -5.35
C GLN A 157 -1.48 0.91 -5.41
N LEU A 158 -1.94 0.49 -6.59
CA LEU A 158 -3.22 -0.22 -6.73
C LEU A 158 -3.16 -1.60 -6.07
N LEU A 159 -2.08 -2.36 -6.27
CA LEU A 159 -1.92 -3.71 -5.73
C LEU A 159 -1.87 -3.72 -4.20
N VAL A 160 -1.15 -2.78 -3.58
CA VAL A 160 -0.99 -2.75 -2.11
C VAL A 160 -2.02 -1.85 -1.43
N GLY A 161 -2.44 -0.76 -2.08
CA GLY A 161 -3.34 0.23 -1.52
C GLY A 161 -4.79 -0.21 -1.52
N LEU A 162 -5.31 -0.80 -2.61
CA LEU A 162 -6.71 -1.20 -2.69
C LEU A 162 -7.10 -2.21 -1.61
N PRO A 163 -6.35 -3.30 -1.36
CA PRO A 163 -6.69 -4.23 -0.28
C PRO A 163 -6.68 -3.55 1.08
N LEU A 164 -5.72 -2.66 1.33
CA LEU A 164 -5.61 -1.94 2.59
C LEU A 164 -6.80 -0.99 2.79
N GLU A 165 -7.23 -0.30 1.73
CA GLU A 165 -8.35 0.65 1.76
C GLU A 165 -9.69 -0.05 1.98
N ILE A 166 -9.87 -1.20 1.35
CA ILE A 166 -11.08 -2.02 1.50
C ILE A 166 -11.24 -2.48 2.96
N VAL A 167 -10.14 -2.92 3.60
CA VAL A 167 -10.16 -3.46 4.97
C VAL A 167 -10.20 -2.35 6.03
N HIS A 168 -9.29 -1.38 5.94
CA HIS A 168 -9.11 -0.36 6.99
C HIS A 168 -9.89 0.93 6.71
N GLY A 169 -10.38 1.12 5.48
CA GLY A 169 -11.15 2.28 5.06
C GLY A 169 -10.29 3.40 4.49
N ARG A 170 -10.91 4.24 3.64
CA ARG A 170 -10.25 5.33 2.91
C ARG A 170 -9.48 6.32 3.77
N LYS A 171 -9.99 6.64 4.97
CA LYS A 171 -9.38 7.63 5.87
C LYS A 171 -8.04 7.14 6.41
N ALA A 172 -7.99 5.91 6.90
CA ALA A 172 -6.77 5.32 7.44
C ALA A 172 -5.68 5.23 6.36
N VAL A 173 -6.05 4.75 5.16
CA VAL A 173 -5.12 4.66 4.03
C VAL A 173 -4.65 6.01 3.54
N ALA A 174 -5.53 7.01 3.46
CA ALA A 174 -5.15 8.38 3.11
C ALA A 174 -4.14 8.96 4.11
N ILE A 175 -4.36 8.76 5.42
CA ILE A 175 -3.43 9.25 6.45
C ILE A 175 -2.06 8.57 6.34
N VAL A 176 -2.03 7.24 6.18
CA VAL A 176 -0.77 6.48 5.97
C VAL A 176 -0.02 6.97 4.74
N TYR A 177 -0.71 7.09 3.61
CA TYR A 177 -0.12 7.52 2.35
C TYR A 177 0.46 8.93 2.47
N MET A 178 -0.34 9.89 2.97
CA MET A 178 0.07 11.28 3.09
C MET A 178 1.18 11.48 4.13
N ALA A 179 1.19 10.68 5.22
CA ALA A 179 2.29 10.70 6.17
C ALA A 179 3.61 10.23 5.53
N GLY A 180 3.55 9.20 4.68
CA GLY A 180 4.69 8.75 3.89
C GLY A 180 5.24 9.84 2.96
N VAL A 181 4.34 10.53 2.27
CA VAL A 181 4.65 11.65 1.35
C VAL A 181 5.33 12.80 2.10
N LEU A 182 4.76 13.22 3.23
CA LEU A 182 5.33 14.29 4.05
C LEU A 182 6.67 13.88 4.66
N ALA A 183 6.78 12.67 5.21
CA ALA A 183 8.03 12.16 5.76
C ALA A 183 9.11 12.07 4.67
N GLY A 184 8.75 11.63 3.46
CA GLY A 184 9.67 11.53 2.34
C GLY A 184 10.24 12.88 1.92
N SER A 185 9.38 13.89 1.70
CA SER A 185 9.83 15.24 1.31
C SER A 185 10.58 15.96 2.43
N LEU A 186 10.14 15.81 3.69
CA LEU A 186 10.84 16.38 4.85
C LEU A 186 12.21 15.73 5.06
N ALA A 187 12.32 14.40 4.96
CA ALA A 187 13.61 13.73 5.06
C ALA A 187 14.56 14.14 3.93
N MET A 188 14.05 14.26 2.70
CA MET A 188 14.83 14.79 1.57
C MET A 188 15.34 16.20 1.83
N SER A 189 14.50 17.07 2.39
CA SER A 189 14.91 18.44 2.71
C SER A 189 16.07 18.54 3.70
N ILE A 190 16.28 17.50 4.53
CA ILE A 190 17.33 17.44 5.55
C ILE A 190 18.56 16.72 5.01
N TYR A 191 18.39 15.51 4.48
CA TYR A 191 19.50 14.60 4.15
C TYR A 191 19.99 14.70 2.71
N ASP A 192 19.15 15.19 1.79
CA ASP A 192 19.50 15.36 0.39
C ASP A 192 19.00 16.73 -0.11
N SER A 193 19.50 17.76 0.58
CA SER A 193 18.96 19.13 0.57
C SER A 193 19.11 19.87 -0.75
N GLU A 194 19.79 19.32 -1.75
CA GLU A 194 20.01 19.95 -3.07
C GLU A 194 19.24 19.25 -4.20
N VAL A 195 18.56 18.13 -3.90
CA VAL A 195 17.89 17.30 -4.90
C VAL A 195 16.39 17.62 -4.97
N CYS A 196 15.91 17.78 -6.20
CA CYS A 196 14.47 17.91 -6.45
C CYS A 196 13.80 16.54 -6.34
N LEU A 197 12.59 16.50 -5.77
CA LEU A 197 11.84 15.25 -5.56
C LEU A 197 10.55 15.27 -6.38
N VAL A 198 10.27 14.14 -7.02
CA VAL A 198 9.07 13.85 -7.83
C VAL A 198 8.66 12.40 -7.61
N GLY A 199 7.37 12.10 -7.76
CA GLY A 199 6.83 10.76 -7.77
C GLY A 199 6.10 10.36 -6.49
N ALA A 200 5.11 9.49 -6.63
CA ALA A 200 4.25 8.99 -5.55
C ALA A 200 4.95 8.03 -4.56
N SER A 201 6.20 7.64 -4.83
CA SER A 201 6.83 6.48 -4.20
C SER A 201 6.96 6.57 -2.67
N GLY A 202 7.15 7.76 -2.10
CA GLY A 202 7.13 7.93 -0.63
C GLY A 202 5.82 7.44 0.01
N GLY A 203 4.67 7.70 -0.64
CA GLY A 203 3.37 7.18 -0.23
C GLY A 203 3.20 5.69 -0.53
N VAL A 204 3.70 5.21 -1.67
CA VAL A 204 3.65 3.79 -2.04
C VAL A 204 4.42 2.92 -1.04
N TYR A 205 5.64 3.33 -0.69
CA TYR A 205 6.45 2.66 0.32
C TYR A 205 5.82 2.71 1.71
N ALA A 206 5.12 3.79 2.04
CA ALA A 206 4.33 3.86 3.28
C ALA A 206 3.19 2.84 3.28
N LEU A 207 2.48 2.65 2.16
CA LEU A 207 1.45 1.62 2.05
C LEU A 207 2.03 0.21 2.14
N MET A 208 3.18 -0.04 1.52
CA MET A 208 3.90 -1.32 1.64
C MET A 208 4.26 -1.62 3.10
N ALA A 209 4.81 -0.64 3.81
CA ALA A 209 5.16 -0.78 5.22
C ALA A 209 3.93 -0.89 6.13
N ALA A 210 2.81 -0.26 5.78
CA ALA A 210 1.56 -0.38 6.53
C ALA A 210 0.97 -1.80 6.50
N HIS A 211 1.29 -2.62 5.49
CA HIS A 211 0.96 -4.06 5.55
C HIS A 211 1.75 -4.80 6.63
N ILE A 212 2.96 -4.32 6.95
CA ILE A 212 3.75 -4.83 8.08
C ILE A 212 3.08 -4.39 9.39
N SER A 213 2.64 -3.14 9.53
CA SER A 213 1.87 -2.70 10.71
C SER A 213 0.58 -3.51 10.89
N ASN A 214 -0.16 -3.74 9.80
CA ASN A 214 -1.34 -4.59 9.82
C ASN A 214 -1.01 -6.01 10.27
N LEU A 215 0.16 -6.52 9.87
CA LEU A 215 0.65 -7.81 10.31
C LEU A 215 0.96 -7.84 11.81
N PHE A 216 1.58 -6.79 12.35
CA PHE A 216 1.85 -6.68 13.79
C PHE A 216 0.56 -6.63 14.61
N LEU A 217 -0.41 -5.81 14.19
CA LEU A 217 -1.68 -5.65 14.90
C LEU A 217 -2.57 -6.89 14.79
N ASN A 218 -2.66 -7.47 13.60
CA ASN A 218 -3.68 -8.47 13.29
C ASN A 218 -3.07 -9.84 13.00
N PHE A 219 -1.88 -10.14 13.54
CA PHE A 219 -1.11 -11.35 13.27
C PHE A 219 -2.03 -12.58 13.27
N SER A 220 -2.64 -12.91 14.40
CA SER A 220 -3.46 -14.11 14.60
C SER A 220 -4.68 -14.24 13.67
N CYS A 221 -5.09 -13.17 12.99
CA CYS A 221 -6.28 -13.14 12.14
C CYS A 221 -5.96 -13.17 10.63
N LEU A 222 -4.68 -13.10 10.23
CA LEU A 222 -4.29 -13.00 8.82
C LEU A 222 -3.95 -14.37 8.20
N GLU A 223 -4.80 -14.82 7.28
CA GLU A 223 -4.50 -15.94 6.38
C GLU A 223 -3.43 -15.54 5.34
N CYS A 224 -2.64 -16.51 4.86
CA CYS A 224 -1.60 -16.31 3.83
C CYS A 224 -0.54 -15.22 4.14
N ARG A 225 -0.20 -15.02 5.42
CA ARG A 225 0.80 -14.06 5.89
C ARG A 225 2.13 -14.11 5.14
N THR A 226 2.71 -15.30 5.02
CA THR A 226 4.05 -15.47 4.42
C THR A 226 4.08 -14.99 2.98
N LEU A 227 3.03 -15.29 2.21
CA LEU A 227 2.89 -14.83 0.83
C LEU A 227 2.78 -13.31 0.73
N ARG A 228 2.06 -12.67 1.67
CA ARG A 228 1.95 -11.21 1.72
C ARG A 228 3.31 -10.55 1.98
N ILE A 229 4.04 -11.02 2.99
CA ILE A 229 5.37 -10.51 3.33
C ILE A 229 6.34 -10.73 2.16
N PHE A 230 6.34 -11.94 1.61
CA PHE A 230 7.19 -12.29 0.47
C PHE A 230 6.90 -11.41 -0.74
N SER A 231 5.63 -11.12 -1.04
CA SER A 231 5.25 -10.24 -2.15
C SER A 231 5.74 -8.82 -1.95
N ILE A 232 5.66 -8.27 -0.73
CA ILE A 232 6.17 -6.93 -0.40
C ILE A 232 7.68 -6.87 -0.55
N ILE A 233 8.40 -7.87 -0.02
CA ILE A 233 9.85 -7.97 -0.15
C ILE A 233 10.25 -8.08 -1.62
N LEU A 234 9.58 -8.92 -2.40
CA LEU A 234 9.85 -9.11 -3.82
C LEU A 234 9.67 -7.79 -4.60
N VAL A 235 8.59 -7.04 -4.34
CA VAL A 235 8.36 -5.74 -4.95
C VAL A 235 9.45 -4.74 -4.55
N ALA A 236 9.82 -4.66 -3.27
CA ALA A 236 10.86 -3.76 -2.80
C ALA A 236 12.23 -4.08 -3.43
N LEU A 237 12.59 -5.37 -3.50
CA LEU A 237 13.83 -5.82 -4.14
C LEU A 237 13.84 -5.55 -5.64
N THR A 238 12.69 -5.69 -6.30
CA THR A 238 12.56 -5.38 -7.73
C THR A 238 12.74 -3.89 -8.00
N ASP A 239 12.18 -3.01 -7.17
CA ASP A 239 12.36 -1.55 -7.31
C ASP A 239 13.82 -1.13 -7.09
N ILE A 240 14.46 -1.68 -6.05
CA ILE A 240 15.88 -1.44 -5.77
C ILE A 240 16.74 -1.97 -6.93
N GLY A 241 16.47 -3.20 -7.40
CA GLY A 241 17.18 -3.81 -8.52
C GLY A 241 17.04 -3.02 -9.81
N PHE A 242 15.84 -2.52 -10.11
CA PHE A 242 15.58 -1.66 -11.27
C PHE A 242 16.31 -0.32 -11.17
N SER A 243 16.32 0.28 -9.98
CA SER A 243 17.05 1.53 -9.70
C SER A 243 18.57 1.35 -9.89
N ILE A 244 19.13 0.22 -9.42
CA ILE A 244 20.54 -0.14 -9.63
C ILE A 244 20.83 -0.38 -11.11
N TRP A 245 19.99 -1.15 -11.81
CA TRP A 245 20.16 -1.44 -13.23
C TRP A 245 20.23 -0.16 -14.07
N ASN A 246 19.29 0.77 -13.85
CA ASN A 246 19.25 2.05 -14.55
C ASN A 246 20.50 2.87 -14.32
N ARG A 247 21.03 2.90 -13.08
CA ARG A 247 22.27 3.60 -12.75
C ARG A 247 23.47 3.13 -13.57
N PHE A 248 23.55 1.84 -13.92
CA PHE A 248 24.68 1.28 -14.67
C PHE A 248 24.48 1.26 -16.19
N HIS A 249 23.24 1.28 -16.69
CA HIS A 249 22.93 1.12 -18.12
C HIS A 249 22.35 2.37 -18.80
N SER A 250 21.92 3.39 -18.04
CA SER A 250 21.42 4.64 -18.61
C SER A 250 22.52 5.71 -18.64
N SER A 251 23.34 5.72 -19.69
CA SER A 251 24.43 6.70 -19.88
C SER A 251 23.98 8.11 -20.27
N ASN A 252 22.68 8.34 -20.56
CA ASN A 252 22.20 9.58 -21.21
C ASN A 252 21.01 10.28 -20.52
N PHE A 253 20.61 9.87 -19.31
CA PHE A 253 19.48 10.49 -18.64
C PHE A 253 19.89 11.02 -17.27
N VAL A 254 19.63 12.32 -17.05
CA VAL A 254 19.78 12.95 -15.73
C VAL A 254 18.79 12.28 -14.79
N ASP A 255 19.31 11.39 -13.95
CA ASP A 255 18.52 10.72 -12.93
C ASP A 255 17.96 11.78 -11.98
N PHE A 256 16.64 11.85 -11.86
CA PHE A 256 16.06 12.11 -10.55
C PHE A 256 16.21 10.78 -9.83
N PRO A 257 17.15 10.64 -8.88
CA PRO A 257 17.22 9.40 -8.14
C PRO A 257 15.83 9.18 -7.53
N SER A 258 15.25 8.00 -7.75
CA SER A 258 14.24 7.48 -6.83
C SER A 258 14.89 7.53 -5.45
N SER A 259 14.55 8.57 -4.68
CA SER A 259 15.39 8.85 -3.52
C SER A 259 15.15 7.77 -2.47
N TYR A 260 16.21 6.99 -2.21
CA TYR A 260 16.25 6.00 -1.16
C TYR A 260 15.87 6.61 0.20
N VAL A 261 16.21 7.88 0.43
CA VAL A 261 15.83 8.63 1.64
C VAL A 261 14.31 8.79 1.69
N ALA A 262 13.68 9.19 0.59
CA ALA A 262 12.23 9.35 0.54
C ALA A 262 11.50 8.01 0.71
N HIS A 263 12.02 6.93 0.09
CA HIS A 263 11.45 5.58 0.21
C HIS A 263 11.58 5.04 1.65
N LEU A 264 12.74 5.23 2.26
CA LEU A 264 12.99 4.79 3.64
C LEU A 264 12.15 5.58 4.64
N ALA A 265 12.15 6.92 4.55
CA ALA A 265 11.35 7.77 5.42
C ALA A 265 9.85 7.50 5.26
N GLY A 266 9.40 7.32 4.01
CA GLY A 266 8.03 6.89 3.70
C GLY A 266 7.68 5.55 4.35
N SER A 267 8.57 4.55 4.24
CA SER A 267 8.39 3.23 4.86
C SER A 267 8.28 3.32 6.39
N VAL A 268 9.18 4.06 7.04
CA VAL A 268 9.18 4.24 8.49
C VAL A 268 7.89 4.94 8.93
N ALA A 269 7.50 6.02 8.26
CA ALA A 269 6.27 6.74 8.57
C ALA A 269 5.04 5.85 8.36
N GLY A 270 4.97 5.12 7.25
CA GLY A 270 3.86 4.20 6.97
C GLY A 270 3.75 3.09 8.00
N PHE A 271 4.89 2.56 8.47
CA PHE A 271 4.91 1.57 9.55
C PHE A 271 4.35 2.16 10.85
N VAL A 272 4.92 3.26 11.32
CA VAL A 272 4.55 3.90 12.60
C VAL A 272 3.11 4.40 12.58
N VAL A 273 2.71 5.12 11.53
CA VAL A 273 1.35 5.65 11.38
C VAL A 273 0.35 4.51 11.18
N GLY A 274 0.75 3.43 10.50
CA GLY A 274 -0.05 2.22 10.36
C GLY A 274 -0.44 1.62 11.72
N LEU A 275 0.46 1.61 12.70
CA LEU A 275 0.16 1.14 14.07
C LEU A 275 -0.86 2.03 14.79
N ILE A 276 -0.99 3.29 14.39
CA ILE A 276 -1.89 4.27 15.01
C ILE A 276 -3.30 4.21 14.40
N VAL A 277 -3.39 4.08 13.07
CA VAL A 277 -4.66 4.32 12.34
C VAL A 277 -5.30 3.08 11.73
N LEU A 278 -4.57 1.97 11.59
CA LEU A 278 -5.15 0.74 11.07
C LEU A 278 -6.02 0.08 12.14
N LYS A 279 -7.16 -0.46 11.70
CA LYS A 279 -8.04 -1.24 12.57
C LYS A 279 -7.27 -2.41 13.18
N ASN A 280 -7.27 -2.45 14.52
CA ASN A 280 -6.89 -3.62 15.28
C ASN A 280 -8.14 -4.46 15.59
N PHE A 281 -8.10 -5.73 15.24
CA PHE A 281 -9.20 -6.66 15.46
C PHE A 281 -9.05 -7.46 16.76
N GLY A 282 -7.83 -7.65 17.25
CA GLY A 282 -7.57 -8.19 18.59
C GLY A 282 -7.55 -7.06 19.60
N GLN A 283 -8.36 -7.12 20.66
CA GLN A 283 -8.27 -6.13 21.75
C GLN A 283 -7.24 -6.61 22.78
N HIS A 284 -6.04 -6.04 22.78
CA HIS A 284 -5.01 -6.29 23.79
C HIS A 284 -4.64 -4.98 24.53
N PHE A 285 -4.35 -5.07 25.82
CA PHE A 285 -3.96 -3.88 26.61
C PHE A 285 -2.60 -3.28 26.16
N ASP A 286 -1.72 -4.10 25.57
CA ASP A 286 -0.44 -3.66 24.99
C ASP A 286 -0.63 -2.68 23.82
N ASP A 287 -1.80 -2.69 23.18
CA ASP A 287 -2.12 -1.85 22.03
C ASP A 287 -2.08 -0.36 22.37
N GLN A 288 -2.53 0.00 23.58
CA GLN A 288 -2.56 1.39 24.01
C GLN A 288 -1.16 1.96 24.23
N PHE A 289 -0.23 1.14 24.75
CA PHE A 289 1.16 1.54 24.93
C PHE A 289 1.88 1.72 23.59
N ILE A 290 1.75 0.73 22.69
CA ILE A 290 2.30 0.81 21.32
C ILE A 290 1.77 2.04 20.60
N TRP A 291 0.47 2.34 20.75
CA TRP A 291 -0.16 3.51 20.15
C TRP A 291 0.47 4.82 20.64
N TRP A 292 0.64 5.00 21.97
CA TRP A 292 1.24 6.22 22.54
C TRP A 292 2.71 6.40 22.16
N VAL A 293 3.50 5.33 22.16
CA VAL A 293 4.89 5.36 21.69
C VAL A 293 4.96 5.74 20.22
N SER A 294 4.14 5.12 19.37
CA SER A 294 4.08 5.41 17.93
C SER A 294 3.68 6.87 17.67
N LEU A 295 2.67 7.36 18.37
CA LEU A 295 2.22 8.75 18.26
C LEU A 295 3.32 9.72 18.67
N SER A 296 3.98 9.47 19.81
CA SER A 296 5.05 10.32 20.32
C SER A 296 6.22 10.39 19.33
N LEU A 297 6.62 9.25 18.77
CA LEU A 297 7.68 9.19 17.76
C LEU A 297 7.31 9.93 16.47
N CYS A 298 6.06 9.78 16.01
CA CYS A 298 5.55 10.48 14.84
C CYS A 298 5.54 12.00 15.05
N VAL A 299 5.04 12.47 16.20
CA VAL A 299 4.98 13.91 16.51
C VAL A 299 6.37 14.49 16.67
N ALA A 300 7.26 13.82 17.41
CA ALA A 300 8.63 14.28 17.62
C ALA A 300 9.42 14.38 16.31
N SER A 301 9.33 13.37 15.44
CA SER A 301 10.03 13.39 14.14
C SER A 301 9.49 14.47 13.20
N MET A 302 8.16 14.64 13.12
CA MET A 302 7.55 15.70 12.31
C MET A 302 7.92 17.10 12.80
N LEU A 303 7.83 17.36 14.11
CA LEU A 303 8.20 18.65 14.69
C LEU A 303 9.67 18.97 14.45
N THR A 304 10.55 17.99 14.66
CA THR A 304 12.00 18.16 14.41
C THR A 304 12.25 18.54 12.95
N ALA A 305 11.61 17.86 12.00
CA ALA A 305 11.81 18.13 10.58
C ALA A 305 11.21 19.47 10.14
N ILE A 306 10.08 19.88 10.72
CA ILE A 306 9.47 21.19 10.47
C ILE A 306 10.36 22.31 11.02
N ILE A 307 10.82 22.19 12.27
CA ILE A 307 11.75 23.13 12.90
C ILE A 307 13.03 23.23 12.07
N TRP A 308 13.57 22.11 11.59
CA TRP A 308 14.72 22.10 10.70
C TRP A 308 14.48 22.96 9.44
N ASN A 309 13.34 22.78 8.78
CA ASN A 309 13.01 23.55 7.58
C ASN A 309 12.71 25.03 7.83
N ILE A 310 12.38 25.43 9.06
CA ILE A 310 12.13 26.83 9.41
C ILE A 310 13.44 27.54 9.79
N PHE A 311 14.31 26.89 10.56
CA PHE A 311 15.46 27.55 11.20
C PHE A 311 16.82 27.22 10.59
N PHE A 312 16.94 26.09 9.90
CA PHE A 312 18.21 25.59 9.36
C PHE A 312 18.19 25.50 7.83
N TYR A 313 17.26 26.21 7.20
CA TYR A 313 17.17 26.42 5.75
C TYR A 313 17.85 27.73 5.32
#